data_AF-A0A925DUN2-F1
#
_entry.id   AF-A0A925DUN2-F1
#
_cell.length_a   1.000
_cell.length_b   1.000
_cell.length_c   1.000
_cell.angle_alpha   90.00
_cell.angle_beta   90.00
_cell.angle_gamma   90.00
#
_symmetry.space_group_name_H-M   'P 1'
#
loop_
_entity.id
_entity.type
_entity.pdbx_description
1 polymer ?
#
loop_
_entity_poly.entity_id
_entity_poly.type
_entity_poly.pdbx_seq_one_letter_code
_entity_poly.pdbx_strand_id
1 'polypeptide(L)'
;MKQILCLFVLISSFAFAQEKMKVINPVKWNVTYSLDDKNSSDVFVILTATIDKEWHIYSQKVGNAGPVATSFTFDKDSLKYSTSGETVEPAGEKKLDPAFDAEIVSFTGTVVFTQRIKRVKNIPIKITGNIEYMTCNNMQCYPPKTVPFSIEIP
;
A
#
# COMPACT_ATOMS: atom_id res chain seq x y z
N MET A 1 46.61 28.37 -31.85
CA MET A 1 46.58 27.57 -30.60
C MET A 1 45.70 28.17 -29.50
N LYS A 2 45.57 29.51 -29.34
CA LYS A 2 44.71 30.11 -28.30
C LYS A 2 43.19 29.93 -28.50
N GLN A 3 42.70 29.83 -29.74
CA GLN A 3 41.25 29.72 -30.00
C GLN A 3 40.69 28.28 -29.93
N ILE A 4 41.54 27.26 -30.13
CA ILE A 4 41.12 25.85 -30.00
C ILE A 4 41.06 25.46 -28.50
N LEU A 5 41.85 26.11 -27.66
CA LEU A 5 41.84 25.88 -26.21
C LEU A 5 40.55 26.41 -25.54
N CYS A 6 39.92 27.44 -26.09
CA CYS A 6 38.66 27.97 -25.56
C CYS A 6 37.44 27.11 -25.89
N LEU A 7 37.47 26.35 -27.00
CA LEU A 7 36.35 25.49 -27.39
C LEU A 7 36.22 24.23 -26.52
N PHE A 8 37.32 23.77 -25.91
CA PHE A 8 37.31 22.59 -25.05
C PHE A 8 36.82 22.88 -23.62
N VAL A 9 36.84 24.15 -23.20
CA VAL A 9 36.38 24.58 -21.85
C VAL A 9 34.87 24.83 -21.80
N LEU A 10 34.21 25.04 -22.95
CA LEU A 10 32.77 25.32 -23.01
C LEU A 10 31.88 24.07 -23.05
N ILE A 11 32.46 22.87 -23.26
CA ILE A 11 31.71 21.60 -23.33
C ILE A 11 31.62 20.91 -21.95
N SER A 12 32.44 21.29 -20.95
CA SER A 12 32.41 20.65 -19.62
C SER A 12 31.30 21.15 -18.69
N SER A 13 30.57 22.22 -19.06
CA SER A 13 29.52 22.82 -18.23
C SER A 13 28.15 22.16 -18.38
N PHE A 14 27.99 21.18 -19.29
CA PHE A 14 26.74 20.45 -19.50
C PHE A 14 26.61 19.17 -18.64
N ALA A 15 27.34 19.10 -17.52
CA ALA A 15 26.99 18.18 -16.43
C ALA A 15 25.73 18.73 -15.72
N PHE A 16 24.60 18.75 -16.44
CA PHE A 16 23.29 18.98 -15.84
C PHE A 16 23.12 17.95 -14.74
N ALA A 17 22.93 18.45 -13.52
CA ALA A 17 22.53 17.68 -12.37
C ALA A 17 21.33 16.81 -12.78
N GLN A 18 21.56 15.50 -12.89
CA GLN A 18 20.46 14.54 -12.86
C GLN A 18 19.94 14.55 -11.43
N GLU A 19 19.05 15.49 -11.12
CA GLU A 19 18.21 15.36 -9.94
C GLU A 19 17.42 14.06 -10.12
N LYS A 20 17.85 13.01 -9.39
CA LYS A 20 17.10 11.78 -9.33
C LYS A 20 15.72 12.15 -8.78
N MET A 21 14.70 12.12 -9.64
CA MET A 21 13.31 12.25 -9.23
C MET A 21 13.08 11.29 -8.07
N LYS A 22 13.00 11.84 -6.86
CA LYS A 22 12.78 11.05 -5.66
C LYS A 22 11.36 10.51 -5.79
N VAL A 23 11.24 9.22 -6.09
CA VAL A 23 9.94 8.54 -6.12
C VAL A 23 9.35 8.69 -4.72
N ILE A 24 8.44 9.63 -4.57
CA ILE A 24 7.72 9.84 -3.32
C ILE A 24 6.82 8.61 -3.17
N ASN A 25 7.08 7.84 -2.11
CA ASN A 25 6.20 6.76 -1.68
C ASN A 25 5.45 7.28 -0.44
N PRO A 26 4.31 7.97 -0.65
CA PRO A 26 3.58 8.60 0.43
C PRO A 26 2.88 7.60 1.35
N VAL A 27 2.93 6.31 1.04
CA VAL A 27 2.32 5.24 1.84
C VAL A 27 3.36 4.19 2.14
N LYS A 28 3.52 3.87 3.41
CA LYS A 28 4.35 2.76 3.89
C LYS A 28 3.45 1.70 4.52
N TRP A 29 3.57 0.48 4.02
CA TRP A 29 2.85 -0.67 4.55
C TRP A 29 3.72 -1.46 5.52
N ASN A 30 3.15 -1.82 6.65
CA ASN A 30 3.71 -2.76 7.62
C ASN A 30 2.71 -3.88 7.85
N VAL A 31 3.16 -5.13 7.78
CA VAL A 31 2.31 -6.31 7.98
C VAL A 31 2.81 -7.06 9.19
N THR A 32 1.91 -7.27 10.15
CA THR A 32 2.17 -7.98 11.40
C THR A 32 1.08 -9.01 11.65
N TYR A 33 1.20 -9.78 12.73
CA TYR A 33 0.17 -10.71 13.14
C TYR A 33 -0.10 -10.63 14.64
N SER A 34 -1.29 -11.10 15.01
CA SER A 34 -1.67 -11.40 16.38
C SER A 34 -2.35 -12.77 16.42
N LEU A 35 -2.13 -13.52 17.49
CA LEU A 35 -2.80 -14.80 17.72
C LEU A 35 -3.98 -14.58 18.67
N ASP A 36 -5.07 -15.31 18.48
CA ASP A 36 -6.12 -15.35 19.49
C ASP A 36 -5.63 -16.15 20.71
N ASP A 37 -5.51 -15.49 21.86
CA ASP A 37 -5.07 -16.10 23.12
C ASP A 37 -5.94 -17.29 23.56
N LYS A 38 -7.21 -17.35 23.11
CA LYS A 38 -8.15 -18.43 23.43
C LYS A 38 -8.17 -19.52 22.37
N ASN A 39 -7.71 -19.23 21.15
CA ASN A 39 -7.67 -20.18 20.04
C ASN A 39 -6.48 -19.89 19.13
N SER A 40 -5.35 -20.55 19.36
CA SER A 40 -4.15 -20.35 18.53
C SER A 40 -4.36 -20.69 17.04
N SER A 41 -5.45 -21.38 16.68
CA SER A 41 -5.77 -21.64 15.26
C SER A 41 -6.25 -20.40 14.52
N ASP A 42 -6.75 -19.39 15.22
CA ASP A 42 -7.12 -18.09 14.66
C ASP A 42 -5.91 -17.14 14.69
N VAL A 43 -5.57 -16.62 13.52
CA VAL A 43 -4.50 -15.64 13.30
C VAL A 43 -5.13 -14.40 12.70
N PHE A 44 -4.81 -13.24 13.27
CA PHE A 44 -5.18 -11.94 12.71
C PHE A 44 -3.97 -11.35 12.02
N VAL A 45 -4.02 -11.25 10.68
CA VAL A 45 -3.02 -10.51 9.91
C VAL A 45 -3.41 -9.04 9.92
N ILE A 46 -2.51 -8.20 10.41
CA ILE A 46 -2.71 -6.78 10.65
C ILE A 46 -1.90 -6.01 9.61
N LEU A 47 -2.57 -5.36 8.67
CA LEU A 47 -1.97 -4.59 7.58
C LEU A 47 -2.12 -3.10 7.90
N THR A 48 -1.02 -2.44 8.24
CA THR A 48 -1.00 -1.03 8.64
C THR A 48 -0.43 -0.18 7.52
N ALA A 49 -1.19 0.79 7.03
CA ALA A 49 -0.67 1.86 6.18
C ALA A 49 -0.37 3.10 7.02
N THR A 50 0.86 3.61 6.87
CA THR A 50 1.25 4.95 7.33
C THR A 50 1.32 5.86 6.12
N ILE A 51 0.48 6.89 6.11
CA ILE A 51 0.25 7.79 4.98
C ILE A 51 0.80 9.17 5.34
N ASP A 52 1.67 9.69 4.48
CA ASP A 52 2.23 11.03 4.62
C ASP A 52 1.12 12.09 4.63
N LYS A 53 1.37 13.21 5.32
CA LYS A 53 0.40 14.31 5.43
C LYS A 53 -0.07 14.76 4.05
N GLU A 54 -1.36 15.11 3.95
CA GLU A 54 -2.04 15.60 2.73
C GLU A 54 -2.28 14.53 1.66
N TRP A 55 -1.85 13.29 1.89
CA TRP A 55 -2.16 12.14 1.04
C TRP A 55 -3.24 11.26 1.67
N HIS A 56 -3.94 10.52 0.83
CA HIS A 56 -4.94 9.53 1.22
C HIS A 56 -4.91 8.29 0.34
N ILE A 57 -5.41 7.19 0.90
CA ILE A 57 -5.80 5.98 0.17
C ILE A 57 -7.31 5.77 0.31
N TYR A 58 -7.87 4.88 -0.51
CA TYR A 58 -9.31 4.69 -0.58
C TYR A 58 -9.77 3.43 0.16
N SER A 59 -11.04 3.43 0.55
CA SER A 59 -11.73 2.25 1.11
C SER A 59 -11.66 1.04 0.18
N GLN A 60 -11.85 -0.16 0.74
CA GLN A 60 -12.11 -1.39 -0.01
C GLN A 60 -13.47 -1.37 -0.73
N LYS A 61 -14.35 -0.43 -0.35
CA LYS A 61 -15.72 -0.29 -0.82
C LYS A 61 -15.86 1.02 -1.60
N VAL A 62 -15.37 1.01 -2.83
CA VAL A 62 -15.55 2.11 -3.78
C VAL A 62 -16.61 1.71 -4.80
N GLY A 63 -17.51 2.63 -5.14
CA GLY A 63 -18.50 2.41 -6.21
C GLY A 63 -17.86 2.36 -7.61
N ASN A 64 -18.64 2.00 -8.62
CA ASN A 64 -18.15 1.76 -9.99
C ASN A 64 -17.50 2.98 -10.69
N ALA A 65 -17.70 4.20 -10.18
CA ALA A 65 -17.20 5.44 -10.79
C ALA A 65 -16.03 6.08 -10.01
N GLY A 66 -15.37 5.33 -9.12
CA GLY A 66 -14.34 5.86 -8.22
C GLY A 66 -12.91 5.40 -8.51
N PRO A 67 -11.98 5.73 -7.61
CA PRO A 67 -10.59 5.27 -7.66
C PRO A 67 -10.48 3.76 -7.56
N VAL A 68 -9.29 3.22 -7.83
CA VAL A 68 -8.99 1.83 -7.49
C VAL A 68 -9.03 1.67 -5.97
N ALA A 69 -9.96 0.84 -5.51
CA ALA A 69 -10.14 0.51 -4.11
C ALA A 69 -8.88 -0.14 -3.53
N THR A 70 -8.59 0.13 -2.26
CA THR A 70 -7.58 -0.67 -1.56
C THR A 70 -8.06 -2.11 -1.54
N SER A 71 -7.20 -3.08 -1.87
CA SER A 71 -7.57 -4.49 -1.85
C SER A 71 -6.44 -5.35 -1.32
N PHE A 72 -6.82 -6.48 -0.74
CA PHE A 72 -5.91 -7.43 -0.13
C PHE A 72 -6.16 -8.81 -0.72
N THR A 73 -5.13 -9.38 -1.32
CA THR A 73 -5.15 -10.75 -1.82
C THR A 73 -4.20 -11.59 -1.00
N PHE A 74 -4.62 -12.81 -0.70
CA PHE A 74 -3.84 -13.79 0.04
C PHE A 74 -3.68 -15.01 -0.86
N ASP A 75 -2.45 -15.50 -0.98
CA ASP A 75 -2.18 -16.72 -1.74
C ASP A 75 -2.91 -17.90 -1.09
N LYS A 76 -3.38 -18.85 -1.90
CA LYS A 76 -4.14 -19.98 -1.40
C LYS A 76 -3.21 -21.11 -0.98
N ASP A 77 -3.29 -21.54 0.27
CA ASP A 77 -2.68 -22.77 0.76
C ASP A 77 -3.68 -23.51 1.67
N SER A 78 -4.69 -24.14 1.03
CA SER A 78 -5.81 -24.77 1.73
C SER A 78 -5.42 -25.94 2.64
N LEU A 79 -4.20 -26.48 2.49
CA LEU A 79 -3.66 -27.50 3.38
C LEU A 79 -3.15 -26.92 4.70
N LYS A 80 -2.86 -25.61 4.74
CA LYS A 80 -2.27 -24.93 5.90
C LYS A 80 -3.20 -23.89 6.51
N TYR A 81 -3.93 -23.12 5.70
CA TYR A 81 -4.83 -22.09 6.19
C TYR A 81 -5.95 -21.74 5.21
N SER A 82 -6.93 -20.99 5.72
CA SER A 82 -7.99 -20.36 4.93
C SER A 82 -8.26 -18.95 5.45
N THR A 83 -8.62 -18.03 4.56
CA THR A 83 -9.15 -16.73 4.97
C THR A 83 -10.57 -16.90 5.49
N SER A 84 -10.92 -16.16 6.54
CA SER A 84 -12.24 -16.19 7.16
C SER A 84 -12.94 -14.86 6.95
N GLY A 85 -13.73 -14.76 5.87
CA GLY A 85 -14.39 -13.51 5.47
C GLY A 85 -13.44 -12.52 4.78
N GLU A 86 -13.94 -11.32 4.55
CA GLU A 86 -13.18 -10.21 3.96
C GLU A 86 -12.25 -9.54 4.98
N THR A 87 -11.24 -8.84 4.48
CA THR A 87 -10.40 -7.97 5.31
C THR A 87 -11.26 -6.84 5.88
N VAL A 88 -11.20 -6.66 7.19
CA VAL A 88 -11.91 -5.59 7.89
C VAL A 88 -11.11 -4.29 7.78
N GLU A 89 -11.79 -3.20 7.43
CA GLU A 89 -11.27 -1.84 7.48
C GLU A 89 -11.93 -1.05 8.62
N PRO A 90 -11.29 0.01 9.14
CA PRO A 90 -11.91 0.86 10.14
C PRO A 90 -12.98 1.75 9.49
N ALA A 91 -13.80 2.41 10.32
CA ALA A 91 -14.68 3.45 9.82
C ALA A 91 -13.84 4.57 9.19
N GLY A 92 -14.09 4.85 7.91
CA GLY A 92 -13.45 5.95 7.19
C GLY A 92 -14.33 7.19 7.14
N GLU A 93 -13.73 8.28 6.67
CA GLU A 93 -14.45 9.53 6.47
C GLU A 93 -14.94 9.59 5.02
N LYS A 94 -16.25 9.78 4.82
CA LYS A 94 -16.83 9.95 3.49
C LYS A 94 -16.76 11.42 3.09
N LYS A 95 -16.08 11.72 1.98
CA LYS A 95 -15.98 13.08 1.43
C LYS A 95 -16.23 13.08 -0.06
N LEU A 96 -16.71 14.22 -0.57
CA LEU A 96 -16.67 14.48 -1.99
C LEU A 96 -15.21 14.52 -2.43
N ASP A 97 -14.82 13.60 -3.31
CA ASP A 97 -13.51 13.61 -3.94
C ASP A 97 -13.61 14.33 -5.29
N PRO A 98 -12.99 15.52 -5.44
CA PRO A 98 -13.07 16.30 -6.67
C PRO A 98 -12.49 15.60 -7.89
N ALA A 99 -11.58 14.62 -7.70
CA ALA A 99 -10.99 13.89 -8.83
C ALA A 99 -12.01 12.94 -9.50
N PHE A 100 -13.06 12.56 -8.76
CA PHE A 100 -14.06 11.59 -9.21
C PHE A 100 -15.50 12.12 -9.18
N ASP A 101 -15.70 13.35 -8.70
CA ASP A 101 -17.01 13.99 -8.51
C ASP A 101 -18.00 13.08 -7.75
N ALA A 102 -17.49 12.38 -6.74
CA ALA A 102 -18.24 11.36 -6.02
C ALA A 102 -17.88 11.36 -4.54
N GLU A 103 -18.86 11.01 -3.70
CA GLU A 103 -18.63 10.79 -2.27
C GLU A 103 -17.92 9.46 -2.05
N ILE A 104 -16.64 9.52 -1.70
CA ILE A 104 -15.77 8.36 -1.53
C ILE A 104 -15.22 8.35 -0.10
N VAL A 105 -15.13 7.15 0.46
CA VAL A 105 -14.47 6.94 1.75
C VAL A 105 -12.97 6.86 1.53
N SER A 106 -12.22 7.71 2.22
CA SER A 106 -10.76 7.73 2.18
C SER A 106 -10.14 7.70 3.58
N PHE A 107 -8.86 7.35 3.62
CA PHE A 107 -8.07 7.22 4.83
C PHE A 107 -6.80 8.05 4.75
N THR A 108 -6.50 8.77 5.82
CA THR A 108 -5.31 9.61 6.00
C THR A 108 -4.57 9.21 7.28
N GLY A 109 -3.28 9.54 7.41
CA GLY A 109 -2.51 9.24 8.61
C GLY A 109 -2.24 7.74 8.75
N THR A 110 -2.56 7.13 9.89
CA THR A 110 -2.37 5.69 10.11
C THR A 110 -3.70 4.95 10.07
N VAL A 111 -3.81 3.95 9.22
CA VAL A 111 -4.99 3.11 9.05
C VAL A 111 -4.62 1.63 9.16
N VAL A 112 -5.44 0.86 9.86
CA VAL A 112 -5.19 -0.56 10.17
C VAL A 112 -6.30 -1.42 9.59
N PHE A 113 -5.92 -2.34 8.72
CA PHE A 113 -6.79 -3.36 8.16
C PHE A 113 -6.48 -4.71 8.81
N THR A 114 -7.49 -5.55 9.00
CA THR A 114 -7.33 -6.84 9.67
C THR A 114 -8.00 -7.96 8.91
N GLN A 115 -7.22 -8.97 8.52
CA GLN A 115 -7.74 -10.22 7.95
C GLN A 115 -7.66 -11.34 8.99
N ARG A 116 -8.79 -11.99 9.25
CA ARG A 116 -8.81 -13.23 10.03
C ARG A 116 -8.42 -14.41 9.14
N ILE A 117 -7.47 -15.20 9.60
CA ILE A 117 -6.99 -16.42 8.95
C ILE A 117 -7.14 -17.59 9.93
N LYS A 118 -7.73 -18.67 9.44
CA LYS A 118 -7.88 -19.92 10.19
C LYS A 118 -6.82 -20.91 9.74
N ARG A 119 -5.95 -21.30 10.66
CA ARG A 119 -4.99 -22.38 10.46
C ARG A 119 -5.70 -23.73 10.47
N VAL A 120 -5.26 -24.62 9.60
CA VAL A 120 -5.71 -26.02 9.58
C VAL A 120 -5.03 -26.80 10.72
N LYS A 121 -3.76 -26.49 11.01
CA LYS A 121 -2.97 -27.07 12.09
C LYS A 121 -2.19 -25.97 12.81
N ASN A 122 -1.98 -26.15 14.12
CA ASN A 122 -1.16 -25.25 14.93
C ASN A 122 0.34 -25.54 14.73
N ILE A 123 0.83 -25.31 13.51
CA ILE A 123 2.23 -25.43 13.12
C ILE A 123 2.68 -24.10 12.49
N PRO A 124 4.00 -23.88 12.34
CA PRO A 124 4.50 -22.72 11.62
C PRO A 124 3.97 -22.68 10.19
N ILE A 125 3.47 -21.53 9.78
CA ILE A 125 2.98 -21.29 8.43
C ILE A 125 3.52 -19.97 7.88
N LYS A 126 3.68 -19.91 6.56
CA LYS A 126 4.02 -18.69 5.84
C LYS A 126 2.78 -18.21 5.09
N ILE A 127 2.43 -16.95 5.26
CA ILE A 127 1.30 -16.30 4.59
C ILE A 127 1.86 -15.23 3.66
N THR A 128 1.49 -15.30 2.39
CA THR A 128 1.92 -14.38 1.33
C THR A 128 0.70 -13.79 0.63
N GLY A 129 0.90 -12.64 -0.01
CA GLY A 129 -0.18 -11.97 -0.70
C GLY A 129 0.23 -10.62 -1.25
N ASN A 130 -0.74 -9.86 -1.74
CA ASN A 130 -0.53 -8.53 -2.27
C ASN A 130 -1.52 -7.51 -1.70
N ILE A 131 -1.02 -6.29 -1.52
CA ILE A 131 -1.80 -5.10 -1.21
C ILE A 131 -1.84 -4.25 -2.47
N GLU A 132 -3.02 -4.02 -3.04
CA GLU A 132 -3.20 -3.08 -4.13
C GLU A 132 -3.90 -1.83 -3.61
N TYR A 133 -3.40 -0.65 -3.97
CA TYR A 133 -3.98 0.61 -3.52
C TYR A 133 -3.64 1.75 -4.49
N MET A 134 -4.51 2.75 -4.53
CA MET A 134 -4.28 4.01 -5.22
C MET A 134 -4.07 5.12 -4.20
N THR A 135 -3.14 6.03 -4.47
CA THR A 135 -2.82 7.15 -3.57
C THR A 135 -3.05 8.47 -4.29
N CYS A 136 -3.75 9.38 -3.63
CA CYS A 136 -4.02 10.71 -4.15
C CYS A 136 -3.78 11.78 -3.09
N ASN A 137 -3.69 13.01 -3.56
CA ASN A 137 -3.81 14.23 -2.77
C ASN A 137 -4.74 15.21 -3.51
N ASN A 138 -4.83 16.45 -3.05
CA ASN A 138 -5.71 17.46 -3.64
C ASN A 138 -5.34 17.90 -5.07
N MET A 139 -4.15 17.54 -5.57
CA MET A 139 -3.65 17.98 -6.87
C MET A 139 -3.52 16.85 -7.89
N GLN A 140 -3.25 15.63 -7.42
CA GLN A 140 -2.92 14.52 -8.30
C GLN A 140 -3.19 13.17 -7.65
N CYS A 141 -3.30 12.17 -8.51
CA CYS A 141 -3.36 10.77 -8.16
C CYS A 141 -2.19 10.03 -8.80
N TYR A 142 -1.57 9.13 -8.04
CA TYR A 142 -0.61 8.20 -8.58
C TYR A 142 -1.29 6.94 -9.11
N PRO A 143 -0.71 6.30 -10.15
CA PRO A 143 -1.17 4.99 -10.60
C PRO A 143 -1.23 4.00 -9.43
N PRO A 144 -2.17 3.05 -9.46
CA PRO A 144 -2.26 2.00 -8.45
C PRO A 144 -0.91 1.29 -8.26
N LYS A 145 -0.60 0.96 -7.01
CA LYS A 145 0.59 0.21 -6.63
C LYS A 145 0.18 -1.12 -6.03
N THR A 146 0.89 -2.18 -6.42
CA THR A 146 0.81 -3.50 -5.81
C THR A 146 2.06 -3.74 -4.97
N VAL A 147 1.88 -4.01 -3.69
CA VAL A 147 2.95 -4.29 -2.75
C VAL A 147 2.80 -5.73 -2.27
N PRO A 148 3.75 -6.64 -2.60
CA PRO A 148 3.72 -7.98 -2.06
C PRO A 148 4.09 -7.95 -0.57
N PHE A 149 3.49 -8.85 0.21
CA PHE A 149 3.88 -9.09 1.59
C PHE A 149 4.10 -10.57 1.85
N SER A 150 4.87 -10.85 2.90
CA SER A 150 5.16 -12.19 3.39
C SER A 150 5.33 -12.11 4.90
N ILE A 151 4.64 -12.98 5.63
CA ILE A 151 4.74 -13.06 7.08
C ILE A 151 4.81 -14.52 7.53
N GLU A 152 5.69 -14.77 8.49
CA GLU A 152 5.84 -16.07 9.13
C GLU A 152 5.10 -16.07 10.46
N ILE A 153 4.21 -17.04 10.63
CA ILE A 153 3.45 -17.27 11.84
C ILE A 153 4.02 -18.53 12.50
N PRO A 154 4.45 -18.47 13.77
CA PRO A 154 5.01 -19.61 14.49
C PRO A 154 3.93 -20.67 14.81
#